data_AF-A0A2A2SD30-F1
#
_entry.id   AF-A0A2A2SD30-F1
#
_cell.length_a   1.000
_cell.length_b   1.000
_cell.length_c   1.000
_cell.angle_alpha   90.00
_cell.angle_beta   90.00
_cell.angle_gamma   90.00
#
_symmetry.space_group_name_H-M   'P 1'
#
loop_
_entity.id
_entity.type
_entity.pdbx_description
1 polymer ?
#
loop_
_entity_poly.entity_id
_entity_poly.type
_entity_poly.pdbx_seq_one_letter_code
_entity_poly.pdbx_strand_id
1 'polypeptide(L)'
;MGFRFHKSIRILPGLRLNLSKTGVSASIGRPGATVNVSERGVRGTVGVPGSGMSYSEDIVTRPKRKRRAEPERVGWLGGLVRALTRR
;
A
#
# COMPACT_ATOMS: atom_id res chain seq x y z
N MET A 1 -11.96 6.97 -18.00
CA MET A 1 -10.90 6.03 -18.44
C MET A 1 -9.57 6.75 -18.30
N GLY A 2 -8.71 6.39 -17.34
CA GLY A 2 -7.53 7.20 -16.99
C GLY A 2 -6.27 6.36 -16.88
N PHE A 3 -5.12 6.96 -17.22
CA PHE A 3 -3.82 6.31 -17.22
C PHE A 3 -3.43 5.83 -15.80
N ARG A 4 -3.06 4.55 -15.68
CA ARG A 4 -2.53 3.96 -14.45
C ARG A 4 -1.01 3.88 -14.54
N PHE A 5 -0.33 4.80 -13.86
CA PHE A 5 1.13 4.79 -13.77
C PHE A 5 1.61 3.81 -12.69
N HIS A 6 2.36 2.81 -13.13
CA HIS A 6 3.15 1.93 -12.30
C HIS A 6 4.49 1.70 -13.00
N LYS A 7 5.59 1.68 -12.24
CA LYS A 7 6.93 1.47 -12.78
C LYS A 7 7.68 0.50 -11.87
N SER A 8 8.10 -0.62 -12.44
CA SER A 8 8.99 -1.57 -11.77
C SER A 8 10.40 -1.42 -12.32
N ILE A 9 11.37 -1.18 -11.44
CA ILE A 9 12.79 -1.02 -11.78
C ILE A 9 13.57 -2.15 -11.13
N ARG A 10 14.30 -2.92 -11.94
CA ARG A 10 15.23 -3.94 -11.44
C ARG A 10 16.59 -3.27 -11.25
N ILE A 11 17.07 -3.23 -10.02
CA ILE A 11 18.39 -2.64 -9.70
C ILE A 11 19.46 -3.72 -9.85
N LEU A 12 19.24 -4.86 -9.21
CA LEU A 12 20.16 -6.00 -9.20
C LEU A 12 19.39 -7.31 -9.34
N PRO A 13 20.03 -8.42 -9.73
CA PRO A 13 19.41 -9.74 -9.65
C PRO A 13 18.99 -10.02 -8.19
N GLY A 14 17.67 -10.13 -7.99
CA GLY A 14 17.08 -10.30 -6.67
C GLY A 14 16.70 -9.01 -5.94
N LEU A 15 16.89 -7.82 -6.53
CA LEU A 15 16.41 -6.54 -5.97
C LEU A 15 15.53 -5.80 -6.99
N ARG A 16 14.24 -5.66 -6.67
CA ARG A 16 13.26 -4.97 -7.50
C ARG A 16 12.61 -3.85 -6.70
N LEU A 17 12.52 -2.65 -7.28
CA LEU A 17 11.73 -1.55 -6.76
C LEU A 17 10.46 -1.40 -7.58
N ASN A 18 9.32 -1.31 -6.92
CA ASN A 18 8.03 -1.07 -7.52
C ASN A 18 7.45 0.25 -7.04
N LEU A 19 7.25 1.16 -8.00
CA LEU A 19 6.76 2.52 -7.83
C LEU A 19 5.32 2.57 -8.34
N SER A 20 4.39 2.95 -7.48
CA SER A 20 2.96 3.02 -7.80
C SER A 20 2.34 4.30 -7.23
N LYS A 21 1.11 4.63 -7.67
CA LYS A 21 0.33 5.74 -7.07
C LYS A 21 0.17 5.61 -5.54
N THR A 22 0.18 4.39 -5.02
CA THR A 22 -0.03 4.13 -3.59
C THR A 22 1.25 4.12 -2.75
N GLY A 23 2.42 4.30 -3.37
CA GLY A 23 3.70 4.30 -2.67
C GLY A 23 4.77 3.44 -3.35
N VAL A 24 5.91 3.38 -2.69
CA VAL A 24 7.11 2.63 -3.11
C VAL A 24 7.18 1.31 -2.34
N SER A 25 7.58 0.25 -3.02
CA SER A 25 7.89 -1.05 -2.43
C SER A 25 9.18 -1.61 -3.02
N ALA A 26 9.91 -2.37 -2.23
CA ALA A 26 11.16 -3.02 -2.62
C ALA A 26 11.03 -4.52 -2.31
N SER A 27 11.41 -5.37 -3.25
CA SER A 27 11.47 -6.82 -3.05
C SER A 27 12.92 -7.27 -3.19
N ILE A 28 13.40 -7.97 -2.17
CA ILE A 28 14.78 -8.43 -2.03
C ILE A 28 14.77 -9.94 -1.83
N GLY A 29 15.43 -10.70 -2.69
CA GLY A 29 15.61 -12.13 -2.50
C GLY A 29 15.68 -12.95 -3.78
N ARG A 30 15.76 -14.25 -3.60
CA ARG A 30 15.83 -15.26 -4.68
C ARG A 30 14.54 -16.07 -4.71
N PRO A 31 14.26 -16.81 -5.81
CA PRO A 31 13.19 -17.80 -5.81
C PRO A 31 13.33 -18.73 -4.60
N GLY A 32 12.28 -18.85 -3.79
CA GLY A 32 12.29 -19.62 -2.54
C GLY A 32 12.64 -18.85 -1.26
N ALA A 33 13.17 -17.62 -1.34
CA ALA A 33 13.37 -16.76 -0.17
C ALA A 33 13.34 -15.28 -0.58
N THR A 34 12.22 -14.60 -0.32
CA THR A 34 11.97 -13.21 -0.73
C THR A 34 11.45 -12.39 0.45
N VAL A 35 11.96 -11.17 0.59
CA VAL A 35 11.50 -10.17 1.55
C VAL A 35 10.96 -8.97 0.78
N ASN A 36 9.74 -8.57 1.07
CA ASN A 36 9.07 -7.43 0.46
C ASN A 36 8.87 -6.32 1.48
N VAL A 37 9.54 -5.19 1.27
CA VAL A 37 9.48 -3.99 2.09
C VAL A 37 8.56 -2.98 1.40
N SER A 38 7.48 -2.60 2.04
CA SER A 38 6.52 -1.65 1.47
C SER A 38 5.99 -0.69 2.53
N GLU A 39 5.28 0.36 2.11
CA GLU A 39 4.58 1.25 3.03
C GLU A 39 3.55 0.54 3.92
N ARG A 40 3.07 -0.64 3.51
CA ARG A 40 2.15 -1.48 4.29
C ARG A 40 2.84 -2.33 5.34
N GLY A 41 4.16 -2.49 5.25
CA GLY A 41 4.87 -3.44 6.08
C GLY A 41 5.98 -4.21 5.37
N VAL A 42 6.61 -5.10 6.13
CA VAL A 42 7.64 -6.04 5.67
C VAL A 42 7.06 -7.45 5.68
N ARG A 43 7.06 -8.10 4.50
CA ARG A 43 6.60 -9.48 4.31
C ARG A 43 7.77 -10.38 3.93
N GLY A 44 8.03 -11.40 4.73
CA GLY A 44 8.96 -12.47 4.38
C GLY A 44 8.22 -13.64 3.75
N THR A 45 8.75 -14.19 2.67
CA THR A 45 8.25 -15.41 2.02
C THR A 45 9.41 -16.38 1.88
N VAL A 46 9.25 -17.57 2.43
CA VAL A 46 10.19 -18.69 2.30
C VAL A 46 9.46 -19.88 1.69
N GLY A 47 10.06 -20.55 0.73
CA GLY A 47 9.48 -21.68 0.02
C GLY A 47 10.48 -22.79 -0.10
N VAL A 48 10.00 -24.01 0.09
CA VAL A 48 10.81 -25.20 -0.10
C VAL A 48 10.81 -25.53 -1.59
N PRO A 49 11.98 -25.47 -2.27
CA PRO A 49 12.04 -25.75 -3.70
C PRO A 49 11.65 -27.21 -3.96
N GLY A 50 10.83 -27.44 -4.97
CA GLY A 50 10.42 -28.78 -5.39
C GLY A 50 9.23 -29.39 -4.64
N SER A 51 8.77 -28.80 -3.53
CA SER A 51 7.58 -29.30 -2.79
C SER A 51 6.27 -28.59 -3.14
N GLY A 52 6.35 -27.45 -3.84
CA GLY A 52 5.19 -26.58 -4.10
C GLY A 52 4.69 -25.79 -2.88
N MET A 53 5.35 -25.91 -1.73
CA MET A 53 4.94 -25.23 -0.50
C MET A 53 5.74 -23.96 -0.25
N SER A 54 5.03 -22.87 0.02
CA SER A 54 5.61 -21.58 0.42
C SER A 54 4.89 -21.04 1.65
N TYR A 55 5.66 -20.58 2.62
CA TYR A 55 5.19 -19.88 3.81
C TYR A 55 5.47 -18.39 3.67
N SER A 56 4.48 -17.56 3.97
CA SER A 56 4.62 -16.10 3.94
C SER A 56 4.13 -15.51 5.25
N GLU A 57 4.94 -14.63 5.83
CA GLU A 57 4.67 -14.00 7.11
C GLU A 57 4.92 -12.49 7.04
N ASP A 58 4.00 -11.72 7.62
CA ASP A 58 4.12 -10.27 7.75
C ASP A 58 4.89 -9.93 9.03
N ILE A 59 6.21 -9.77 8.89
CA ILE A 59 7.15 -9.46 9.98
C ILE A 59 6.81 -8.10 10.61
N VAL A 60 6.42 -7.13 9.78
CA VAL A 60 5.97 -5.82 10.24
C VAL A 60 4.70 -5.49 9.51
N THR A 61 3.59 -5.32 10.23
CA THR A 61 2.33 -4.84 9.66
C THR A 61 2.10 -3.39 10.08
N ARG A 62 2.01 -2.48 9.11
CA ARG A 62 1.57 -1.11 9.39
C ARG A 62 0.06 -1.04 9.31
N PRO A 63 -0.61 -0.37 10.26
CA PRO A 63 -2.06 -0.22 10.22
C PRO A 63 -2.43 0.46 8.91
N LYS A 64 -3.34 -0.17 8.14
CA LYS A 64 -3.89 0.46 6.93
C LYS A 64 -4.49 1.79 7.36
N ARG A 65 -3.90 2.90 6.92
CA ARG A 65 -4.48 4.23 7.09
C ARG A 65 -5.90 4.14 6.55
N LYS A 66 -6.89 4.12 7.44
CA LYS A 66 -8.30 4.21 7.05
C LYS A 66 -8.35 5.45 6.19
N ARG A 67 -8.58 5.32 4.89
CA ARG A 67 -8.96 6.47 4.08
C ARG A 67 -10.14 7.03 4.85
N ARG A 68 -9.95 8.20 5.45
CA ARG A 68 -11.04 8.96 6.03
C ARG A 68 -12.05 9.03 4.88
N ALA A 69 -13.12 8.25 4.99
CA ALA A 69 -14.26 8.43 4.11
C ALA A 69 -14.55 9.91 4.24
N GLU A 70 -14.42 10.62 3.12
CA GLU A 70 -14.69 12.04 3.02
C GLU A 70 -16.05 12.24 3.70
N PRO A 71 -16.13 12.90 4.88
CA PRO A 71 -17.42 13.28 5.38
C PRO A 71 -17.88 14.33 4.38
N GLU A 72 -18.83 13.90 3.56
CA GLU A 72 -19.91 14.69 3.02
C GLU A 72 -19.57 16.17 2.82
N ARG A 73 -19.49 16.53 1.54
CA ARG A 73 -19.85 17.85 1.05
C ARG A 73 -20.92 18.50 1.95
N VAL A 74 -20.76 19.80 2.20
CA VAL A 74 -21.68 20.72 2.90
C VAL A 74 -21.43 20.88 4.41
N GLY A 75 -20.48 21.74 4.76
CA GLY A 75 -20.26 22.12 6.17
C GLY A 75 -19.91 23.59 6.43
N TRP A 76 -19.54 24.39 5.42
CA TRP A 76 -19.14 25.79 5.65
C TRP A 76 -20.21 26.81 5.23
N LEU A 77 -20.99 26.52 4.20
CA LEU A 77 -22.20 27.32 3.89
C LEU A 77 -23.43 26.83 4.68
N GLY A 78 -23.55 25.52 4.94
CA GLY A 78 -24.66 24.97 5.74
C GLY A 78 -24.63 25.37 7.21
N GLY A 79 -23.45 25.54 7.80
CA GLY A 79 -23.29 26.01 9.17
C GLY A 79 -23.64 27.49 9.33
N LEU A 80 -23.24 28.34 8.37
CA LEU A 80 -23.53 29.78 8.38
C LEU A 80 -24.99 30.09 8.10
N VAL A 81 -25.62 29.40 7.14
CA VAL A 81 -27.05 29.58 6.87
C VAL A 81 -27.89 29.16 8.08
N ARG A 82 -27.52 28.07 8.77
CA ARG A 82 -28.22 27.60 9.98
C ARG A 82 -27.94 28.47 11.22
N ALA A 83 -26.81 29.19 11.26
CA ALA A 83 -26.52 30.20 12.28
C ALA A 83 -27.33 31.49 12.08
N LEU A 84 -27.67 31.83 10.83
CA LEU A 84 -28.40 33.06 10.49
C LEU A 84 -29.94 32.89 10.46
N THR A 85 -30.47 31.67 10.38
CA THR A 85 -31.92 31.39 10.39
C THR A 85 -32.50 30.94 11.74
N ARG A 86 -31.72 31.01 12.83
CA ARG A 86 -32.24 30.84 14.21
C ARG A 86 -32.42 32.17 14.91
N ARG A 87 -33.18 33.08 14.30
CA ARG A 87 -33.81 34.19 15.00
C ARG A 87 -35.21 34.39 14.47
#